data_AF-A0A6I3AQZ3-F1
#
_entry.id   AF-A0A6I3AQZ3-F1
#
_cell.length_a   1.000
_cell.length_b   1.000
_cell.length_c   1.000
_cell.angle_alpha   90.00
_cell.angle_beta   90.00
_cell.angle_gamma   90.00
#
_symmetry.space_group_name_H-M   'P 1'
#
loop_
_entity.id
_entity.type
_entity.pdbx_description
1 polymer ?
#
loop_
_entity_poly.entity_id
_entity_poly.type
_entity_poly.pdbx_seq_one_letter_code
_entity_poly.pdbx_strand_id
1 'polypeptide(L)'
;MRIAQKAAIVVATAGVGLFPMAAPAFAEETSTVSIEGAAVDPSADVVNTSPIVMTPRSAALITKTWKFAFVSQATLDRSGIESSLYRGQYYRSNLERIRRCIVRRESSGHYFSVSHSGKYRGAYQMSPALARGATWMMFPEFKKILGEKAAEVAMLRLRTMPMHKWTRFWQDAAFSTVYNWEHTNSGASHWRATNRGC
;
A
#
# COMPACT_ATOMS: atom_id res chain seq x y z
N MET A 1 -31.46 53.34 -17.15
CA MET A 1 -32.17 53.53 -15.86
C MET A 1 -31.64 52.49 -14.90
N ARG A 2 -31.01 52.92 -13.80
CA ARG A 2 -30.37 52.09 -12.77
C ARG A 2 -31.44 51.60 -11.78
N ILE A 3 -31.40 50.35 -11.32
CA ILE A 3 -31.60 50.02 -9.89
C ILE A 3 -30.75 48.79 -9.56
N ALA A 4 -29.70 49.02 -8.76
CA ALA A 4 -28.95 48.00 -8.04
C ALA A 4 -29.65 47.76 -6.69
N GLN A 5 -29.78 46.50 -6.27
CA GLN A 5 -30.14 46.18 -4.89
C GLN A 5 -28.97 45.48 -4.20
N LYS A 6 -28.36 46.23 -3.27
CA LYS A 6 -27.49 45.78 -2.20
C LYS A 6 -28.35 45.40 -1.00
N ALA A 7 -28.07 44.28 -0.33
CA ALA A 7 -28.33 44.04 1.09
C ALA A 7 -27.75 42.65 1.44
N ALA A 8 -27.25 42.34 2.63
CA ALA A 8 -26.65 43.09 3.72
C ALA A 8 -25.89 42.01 4.52
N ILE A 9 -24.66 42.33 4.93
CA ILE A 9 -23.81 41.44 5.73
C ILE A 9 -24.29 41.52 7.19
N VAL A 10 -24.53 40.38 7.84
CA VAL A 10 -24.64 40.29 9.30
C VAL A 10 -23.44 39.49 9.80
N VAL A 11 -22.48 40.20 10.38
CA VAL A 11 -21.39 39.65 11.19
C VAL A 11 -21.91 39.53 12.62
N ALA A 12 -21.96 38.31 13.15
CA ALA A 12 -22.14 38.07 14.58
C ALA A 12 -20.78 37.70 15.18
N THR A 13 -20.12 38.67 15.80
CA THR A 13 -18.99 38.47 16.72
C THR A 13 -19.52 38.17 18.12
N ALA A 14 -19.13 37.04 18.70
CA ALA A 14 -19.31 36.81 20.13
C ALA A 14 -18.16 35.95 20.69
N GLY A 15 -17.47 36.50 21.70
CA GLY A 15 -16.94 35.73 22.82
C GLY A 15 -15.49 35.27 22.76
N VAL A 16 -14.55 36.16 23.09
CA VAL A 16 -13.23 35.79 23.63
C VAL A 16 -13.42 35.36 25.08
N GLY A 17 -13.17 34.08 25.37
CA GLY A 17 -13.04 33.55 26.73
C GLY A 17 -11.62 33.08 26.96
N LEU A 18 -10.83 33.87 27.70
CA LEU A 18 -9.55 33.48 28.27
C LEU A 18 -9.79 32.61 29.50
N PHE A 19 -9.37 31.34 29.44
CA PHE A 19 -9.09 30.53 30.62
C PHE A 19 -7.62 30.12 30.60
N PRO A 20 -6.79 30.56 31.56
CA PRO A 20 -5.50 29.96 31.82
C PRO A 20 -5.68 28.91 32.92
N MET A 21 -5.55 27.62 32.59
CA MET A 21 -5.29 26.60 33.62
C MET A 21 -4.23 25.61 33.14
N ALA A 22 -3.04 25.84 33.69
CA ALA A 22 -2.04 24.87 34.16
C ALA A 22 -1.83 23.58 33.35
N ALA A 23 -0.66 23.52 32.69
CA ALA A 23 -0.01 22.26 32.37
C ALA A 23 0.54 21.60 33.65
N PRO A 24 0.31 20.30 33.90
CA PRO A 24 1.12 19.56 34.85
C PRO A 24 2.47 19.18 34.21
N ALA A 25 3.53 19.48 34.95
CA ALA A 25 4.90 19.09 34.70
C ALA A 25 5.14 17.62 35.08
N PHE A 26 6.07 16.99 34.33
CA PHE A 26 6.97 15.89 34.69
C PHE A 26 6.54 14.82 35.70
N ALA A 27 6.51 13.56 35.24
CA ALA A 27 7.16 12.46 35.94
C ALA A 27 7.62 11.40 34.94
N GLU A 28 8.93 11.25 34.85
CA GLU A 28 9.67 10.23 34.13
C GLU A 28 9.78 9.03 35.06
N GLU A 29 9.05 7.94 34.81
CA GLU A 29 9.22 6.69 35.55
C GLU A 29 10.07 5.71 34.74
N THR A 30 11.36 5.79 35.00
CA THR A 30 12.35 4.76 34.66
C THR A 30 12.03 3.49 35.44
N SER A 31 11.25 2.60 34.84
CA SER A 31 11.10 1.23 35.36
C SER A 31 12.31 0.40 34.97
N THR A 32 13.28 0.31 35.88
CA THR A 32 14.32 -0.71 35.87
C THR A 32 13.69 -2.06 36.19
N VAL A 33 13.63 -2.96 35.20
CA VAL A 33 13.33 -4.37 35.44
C VAL A 33 14.64 -5.08 35.79
N SER A 34 14.77 -5.44 37.06
CA SER A 34 15.72 -6.46 37.52
C SER A 34 15.18 -7.83 37.14
N ILE A 35 15.96 -8.62 36.40
CA ILE A 35 15.77 -10.08 36.33
C ILE A 35 16.98 -10.71 37.03
N GLU A 36 16.73 -11.19 38.25
CA GLU A 36 17.60 -12.15 38.93
C GLU A 36 17.41 -13.55 38.33
N GLY A 37 18.48 -14.33 38.43
CA GLY A 37 18.75 -15.48 37.57
C GLY A 37 17.83 -16.68 37.74
N ALA A 38 17.64 -17.38 36.62
CA ALA A 38 17.43 -18.82 36.62
C ALA A 38 18.53 -19.43 35.74
N ALA A 39 19.37 -20.25 36.37
CA ALA A 39 20.43 -21.01 35.71
C ALA A 39 19.84 -21.91 34.62
N VAL A 40 20.42 -21.86 33.42
CA VAL A 40 20.12 -22.80 32.34
C VAL A 40 21.44 -23.41 31.84
N ASP A 41 21.44 -24.73 31.83
CA ASP A 41 22.43 -25.68 31.32
C ASP A 41 23.22 -25.20 30.07
N PRO A 42 24.56 -25.33 30.02
CA PRO A 42 25.35 -25.01 28.84
C PRO A 42 25.57 -26.28 28.00
N SER A 43 24.54 -26.77 27.30
CA SER A 43 24.72 -27.81 26.27
C SER A 43 23.54 -27.86 25.31
N ALA A 44 23.56 -27.01 24.28
CA ALA A 44 23.06 -27.33 22.93
C ALA A 44 23.28 -26.14 21.98
N ASP A 45 23.98 -26.42 20.88
CA ASP A 45 23.91 -25.77 19.58
C ASP A 45 24.08 -24.24 19.52
N VAL A 46 25.32 -23.84 19.26
CA VAL A 46 25.67 -22.54 18.67
C VAL A 46 24.95 -22.43 17.33
N VAL A 47 23.77 -21.82 17.33
CA VAL A 47 23.15 -21.28 16.12
C VAL A 47 24.10 -20.21 15.61
N ASN A 48 24.90 -20.57 14.61
CA ASN A 48 25.75 -19.68 13.86
C ASN A 48 24.85 -18.62 13.18
N THR A 49 24.55 -17.57 13.93
CA THR A 49 23.81 -16.41 13.45
C THR A 49 24.83 -15.50 12.78
N SER A 50 25.45 -16.00 11.71
CA SER A 50 26.31 -15.17 10.87
C SER A 50 25.47 -13.99 10.37
N PRO A 51 25.88 -12.74 10.61
CA PRO A 51 25.15 -11.60 10.10
C PRO A 51 25.12 -11.70 8.57
N ILE A 52 23.93 -11.60 7.98
CA ILE A 52 23.78 -11.49 6.53
C ILE A 52 24.44 -10.17 6.13
N VAL A 53 25.73 -10.22 5.79
CA VAL A 53 26.46 -9.06 5.25
C VAL A 53 25.87 -8.80 3.86
N MET A 54 24.94 -7.86 3.78
CA MET A 54 24.32 -7.47 2.54
C MET A 54 25.40 -6.82 1.64
N THR A 55 25.61 -7.39 0.46
CA THR A 55 26.57 -6.80 -0.50
C THR A 55 26.10 -5.40 -0.94
N PRO A 56 27.01 -4.46 -1.25
CA PRO A 56 26.66 -3.14 -1.74
C PRO A 56 25.76 -3.15 -2.99
N ARG A 57 25.95 -4.15 -3.87
CA ARG A 57 25.12 -4.34 -5.08
C ARG A 57 23.68 -4.70 -4.74
N SER A 58 23.48 -5.55 -3.72
CA SER A 58 22.13 -5.90 -3.23
C SER A 58 21.46 -4.69 -2.59
N ALA A 59 22.17 -3.91 -1.79
CA ALA A 59 21.65 -2.69 -1.16
C ALA A 59 21.20 -1.63 -2.19
N ALA A 60 22.00 -1.43 -3.24
CA ALA A 60 21.67 -0.52 -4.34
C ALA A 60 20.42 -0.98 -5.12
N LEU A 61 20.29 -2.28 -5.38
CA LEU A 61 19.12 -2.84 -6.06
C LEU A 61 17.84 -2.67 -5.22
N ILE A 62 17.91 -2.92 -3.92
CA ILE A 62 16.79 -2.72 -2.99
C ILE A 62 16.36 -1.26 -3.01
N THR A 63 17.32 -0.33 -2.87
CA THR A 63 17.04 1.11 -2.90
C THR A 63 16.42 1.54 -4.22
N LYS A 64 16.95 1.05 -5.36
CA LYS A 64 16.41 1.34 -6.68
C LYS A 64 14.97 0.84 -6.82
N THR A 65 14.70 -0.39 -6.39
CA THR A 65 13.38 -1.02 -6.47
C THR A 65 12.38 -0.30 -5.58
N TRP A 66 12.79 0.04 -4.35
CA TRP A 66 11.98 0.83 -3.43
C TRP A 66 11.62 2.19 -4.00
N LYS A 67 12.62 2.92 -4.51
CA LYS A 67 12.43 4.22 -5.15
C LYS A 67 11.48 4.12 -6.33
N PHE A 68 11.67 3.11 -7.19
CA PHE A 68 10.77 2.86 -8.30
C PHE A 68 9.33 2.63 -7.82
N ALA A 69 9.11 1.68 -6.92
CA ALA A 69 7.79 1.25 -6.49
C ALA A 69 6.97 2.32 -5.74
N PHE A 70 7.62 3.21 -4.99
CA PHE A 70 6.93 4.17 -4.11
C PHE A 70 7.02 5.65 -4.51
N VAL A 71 8.09 6.07 -5.18
CA VAL A 71 8.37 7.52 -5.37
C VAL A 71 8.70 7.92 -6.80
N SER A 72 8.83 6.98 -7.73
CA SER A 72 9.10 7.34 -9.13
C SER A 72 7.88 7.96 -9.79
N GLN A 73 8.10 8.97 -10.64
CA GLN A 73 7.04 9.66 -11.38
C GLN A 73 6.18 8.69 -12.20
N ALA A 74 6.79 7.69 -12.83
CA ALA A 74 6.07 6.67 -13.59
C ALA A 74 5.04 5.90 -12.75
N THR A 75 5.30 5.67 -11.46
CA THR A 75 4.38 4.96 -10.56
C THR A 75 3.38 5.87 -9.84
N LEU A 76 3.73 7.15 -9.71
CA LEU A 76 2.87 8.19 -9.13
C LEU A 76 1.86 8.71 -10.16
N ASP A 77 2.19 8.65 -11.45
CA ASP A 77 1.22 8.75 -12.52
C ASP A 77 0.26 7.56 -12.45
N ARG A 78 -1.01 7.91 -12.23
CA ARG A 78 -2.10 7.01 -11.86
C ARG A 78 -3.29 7.18 -12.80
N SER A 79 -3.03 7.68 -13.99
CA SER A 79 -4.02 7.89 -15.05
C SER A 79 -3.66 7.06 -16.29
N GLY A 80 -4.68 6.70 -17.06
CA GLY A 80 -4.52 6.01 -18.33
C GLY A 80 -4.53 4.49 -18.27
N ILE A 81 -4.74 3.88 -19.45
CA ILE A 81 -4.78 2.43 -19.63
C ILE A 81 -3.42 1.99 -20.17
N GLU A 82 -2.39 2.13 -19.33
CA GLU A 82 -1.01 1.87 -19.69
C GLU A 82 -0.59 0.41 -19.46
N SER A 83 0.54 -0.01 -20.02
CA SER A 83 1.17 -1.31 -19.76
C SER A 83 1.55 -1.47 -18.30
N SER A 84 1.35 -2.65 -17.69
CA SER A 84 1.63 -2.86 -16.25
C SER A 84 3.05 -2.43 -15.88
N LEU A 85 3.24 -1.75 -14.76
CA LEU A 85 4.58 -1.44 -14.22
C LEU A 85 5.18 -2.60 -13.43
N TYR A 86 4.35 -3.57 -13.04
CA TYR A 86 4.81 -4.78 -12.40
C TYR A 86 5.20 -5.84 -13.44
N ARG A 87 6.39 -6.41 -13.24
CA ARG A 87 7.00 -7.44 -14.09
C ARG A 87 7.52 -8.62 -13.26
N GLY A 88 6.96 -8.84 -12.08
CA GLY A 88 7.38 -9.87 -11.15
C GLY A 88 6.83 -11.27 -11.45
N GLN A 89 6.94 -12.16 -10.48
CA GLN A 89 6.64 -13.60 -10.59
C GLN A 89 5.24 -13.90 -11.16
N TYR A 90 4.24 -13.10 -10.81
CA TYR A 90 2.85 -13.32 -11.21
C TYR A 90 2.44 -12.55 -12.47
N TYR A 91 3.35 -11.79 -13.06
CA TYR A 91 3.10 -11.11 -14.32
C TYR A 91 3.05 -12.11 -15.48
N ARG A 92 2.10 -11.91 -16.39
CA ARG A 92 1.90 -12.73 -17.59
C ARG A 92 1.60 -11.82 -18.77
N SER A 93 2.49 -11.78 -19.76
CA SER A 93 2.37 -10.87 -20.91
C SER A 93 1.14 -11.16 -21.76
N ASN A 94 0.76 -12.44 -21.90
CA ASN A 94 -0.44 -12.87 -22.61
C ASN A 94 -1.76 -12.41 -21.95
N LEU A 95 -1.71 -11.97 -20.68
CA LEU A 95 -2.89 -11.46 -19.94
C LEU A 95 -2.95 -9.92 -19.92
N GLU A 96 -1.99 -9.21 -20.50
CA GLU A 96 -2.01 -7.73 -20.50
C GLU A 96 -3.24 -7.17 -21.21
N ARG A 97 -3.73 -7.83 -22.27
CA ARG A 97 -4.97 -7.43 -22.94
C ARG A 97 -6.16 -7.46 -21.99
N ILE A 98 -6.28 -8.53 -21.21
CA ILE A 98 -7.35 -8.71 -20.22
C ILE A 98 -7.20 -7.66 -19.12
N ARG A 99 -6.01 -7.50 -18.55
CA ARG A 99 -5.74 -6.49 -17.52
C ARG A 99 -6.13 -5.08 -17.97
N ARG A 100 -5.72 -4.65 -19.17
CA ARG A 100 -6.08 -3.33 -19.73
C ARG A 100 -7.60 -3.20 -19.92
N CYS A 101 -8.27 -4.26 -20.36
CA CYS A 101 -9.72 -4.28 -20.48
C CYS A 101 -10.42 -4.14 -19.11
N ILE A 102 -9.93 -4.83 -18.07
CA ILE A 102 -10.43 -4.69 -16.70
C ILE A 102 -10.24 -3.24 -16.22
N VAL A 103 -9.03 -2.69 -16.30
CA VAL A 103 -8.74 -1.30 -15.90
C VAL A 103 -9.66 -0.29 -16.60
N ARG A 104 -9.92 -0.49 -17.90
CA ARG A 104 -10.85 0.33 -18.67
C ARG A 104 -12.28 0.25 -18.13
N ARG A 105 -12.78 -0.96 -17.87
CA ARG A 105 -14.17 -1.18 -17.46
C ARG A 105 -14.43 -0.82 -16.00
N GLU A 106 -13.45 -1.07 -15.13
CA GLU A 106 -13.57 -0.87 -13.68
C GLU A 106 -13.35 0.57 -13.26
N SER A 107 -12.51 1.33 -13.98
CA SER A 107 -12.13 2.67 -13.55
C SER A 107 -11.84 3.67 -14.67
N SER A 108 -12.04 3.31 -15.93
CA SER A 108 -11.65 4.12 -17.10
C SER A 108 -10.18 4.50 -17.12
N GLY A 109 -9.30 3.70 -16.51
CA GLY A 109 -7.86 4.01 -16.42
C GLY A 109 -7.46 4.87 -15.22
N HIS A 110 -8.38 5.18 -14.30
CA HIS A 110 -8.07 5.96 -13.10
C HIS A 110 -7.71 5.04 -11.94
N TYR A 111 -6.46 5.06 -11.51
CA TYR A 111 -5.95 4.26 -10.39
C TYR A 111 -6.33 4.84 -9.01
N PHE A 112 -6.90 6.03 -8.98
CA PHE A 112 -7.41 6.69 -7.77
C PHE A 112 -8.93 6.57 -7.60
N SER A 113 -9.62 5.84 -8.50
CA SER A 113 -11.07 5.69 -8.46
C SER A 113 -11.57 4.98 -7.20
N VAL A 114 -12.76 5.38 -6.78
CA VAL A 114 -13.53 4.76 -5.70
C VAL A 114 -14.94 4.55 -6.23
N SER A 115 -15.50 3.35 -6.04
CA SER A 115 -16.88 3.06 -6.45
C SER A 115 -17.86 4.01 -5.76
N HIS A 116 -19.03 4.21 -6.36
CA HIS A 116 -20.10 5.02 -5.76
C HIS A 116 -20.44 4.60 -4.32
N SER A 117 -20.43 3.29 -4.05
CA SER A 117 -20.66 2.71 -2.72
C SER A 117 -19.49 2.84 -1.74
N GLY A 118 -18.32 3.32 -2.16
CA GLY A 118 -17.09 3.38 -1.36
C GLY A 118 -16.40 2.02 -1.10
N LYS A 119 -17.02 0.92 -1.55
CA LYS A 119 -16.61 -0.47 -1.27
C LYS A 119 -15.44 -0.93 -2.13
N TYR A 120 -15.28 -0.43 -3.35
CA TYR A 120 -14.25 -0.86 -4.28
C TYR A 120 -13.34 0.29 -4.67
N ARG A 121 -12.04 0.02 -4.79
CA ARG A 121 -11.00 1.05 -4.87
C ARG A 121 -9.91 0.70 -5.87
N GLY A 122 -9.35 1.73 -6.48
CA GLY A 122 -8.25 1.62 -7.42
C GLY A 122 -8.69 1.24 -8.84
N ALA A 123 -7.72 1.05 -9.72
CA ALA A 123 -7.98 0.73 -11.12
C ALA A 123 -8.67 -0.62 -11.32
N TYR A 124 -8.47 -1.53 -10.37
CA TYR A 124 -9.00 -2.89 -10.41
C TYR A 124 -10.24 -3.06 -9.54
N GLN A 125 -10.76 -1.98 -8.96
CA GLN A 125 -11.94 -1.99 -8.09
C GLN A 125 -11.90 -3.13 -7.05
N MET A 126 -10.77 -3.29 -6.36
CA MET A 126 -10.66 -4.31 -5.31
C MET A 126 -11.35 -3.85 -4.04
N SER A 127 -11.93 -4.82 -3.31
CA SER A 127 -12.42 -4.58 -1.96
C SER A 127 -11.25 -4.39 -0.97
N PRO A 128 -11.46 -3.74 0.18
CA PRO A 128 -10.43 -3.62 1.22
C PRO A 128 -9.88 -4.97 1.70
N ALA A 129 -10.76 -5.99 1.80
CA ALA A 129 -10.36 -7.33 2.19
C ALA A 129 -9.46 -7.99 1.13
N LEU A 130 -9.82 -7.88 -0.15
CA LEU A 130 -9.03 -8.43 -1.24
C LEU A 130 -7.67 -7.72 -1.35
N ALA A 131 -7.63 -6.40 -1.24
CA ALA A 131 -6.38 -5.64 -1.24
C ALA A 131 -5.47 -6.04 -0.08
N ARG A 132 -6.03 -6.23 1.13
CA ARG A 132 -5.26 -6.74 2.29
C ARG A 132 -4.74 -8.15 2.04
N GLY A 133 -5.57 -9.05 1.51
CA GLY A 133 -5.16 -10.41 1.13
C GLY A 133 -4.00 -10.38 0.14
N ALA A 134 -4.07 -9.53 -0.88
CA ALA A 134 -3.02 -9.37 -1.88
C ALA A 134 -1.67 -8.98 -1.26
N THR A 135 -1.63 -8.17 -0.19
CA THR A 135 -0.35 -7.84 0.47
C THR A 135 0.33 -9.06 1.10
N TRP A 136 -0.44 -10.00 1.66
CA TRP A 136 0.12 -11.24 2.19
C TRP A 136 0.61 -12.15 1.08
N MET A 137 -0.12 -12.21 -0.03
CA MET A 137 0.28 -12.98 -1.22
C MET A 137 1.53 -12.39 -1.87
N MET A 138 1.67 -11.07 -1.93
CA MET A 138 2.85 -10.41 -2.48
C MET A 138 4.10 -10.59 -1.61
N PHE A 139 3.94 -10.78 -0.29
CA PHE A 139 5.06 -10.77 0.66
C PHE A 139 6.22 -11.73 0.32
N PRO A 140 6.01 -13.02 -0.02
CA PRO A 140 7.11 -13.94 -0.31
C PRO A 140 7.99 -13.51 -1.48
N GLU A 141 7.41 -12.90 -2.51
CA GLU A 141 8.16 -12.37 -3.65
C GLU A 141 8.97 -11.15 -3.23
N PHE A 142 8.33 -10.17 -2.59
CA PHE A 142 9.00 -8.94 -2.20
C PHE A 142 10.03 -9.15 -1.09
N LYS A 143 9.89 -10.18 -0.25
CA LYS A 143 10.95 -10.61 0.69
C LYS A 143 12.23 -11.01 -0.06
N LYS A 144 12.14 -11.66 -1.22
CA LYS A 144 13.29 -12.02 -2.06
C LYS A 144 13.90 -10.80 -2.77
N ILE A 145 13.06 -9.86 -3.20
CA ILE A 145 13.49 -8.68 -3.97
C ILE A 145 14.07 -7.57 -3.09
N LEU A 146 13.40 -7.27 -1.97
CA LEU A 146 13.71 -6.14 -1.09
C LEU A 146 14.49 -6.56 0.16
N GLY A 147 14.52 -7.85 0.48
CA GLY A 147 14.88 -8.34 1.81
C GLY A 147 13.71 -8.26 2.79
N GLU A 148 13.80 -9.01 3.88
CA GLU A 148 12.71 -9.20 4.85
C GLU A 148 12.22 -7.90 5.47
N LYS A 149 13.10 -7.13 6.12
CA LYS A 149 12.73 -5.87 6.79
C LYS A 149 12.05 -4.87 5.85
N ALA A 150 12.62 -4.67 4.65
CA ALA A 150 12.04 -3.72 3.70
C ALA A 150 10.70 -4.23 3.13
N ALA A 151 10.57 -5.53 2.87
CA ALA A 151 9.30 -6.11 2.43
C ALA A 151 8.20 -5.96 3.50
N GLU A 152 8.52 -6.18 4.78
CA GLU A 152 7.58 -6.00 5.89
C GLU A 152 7.07 -4.57 5.99
N VAL A 153 7.98 -3.59 5.92
CA VAL A 153 7.62 -2.16 5.92
C VAL A 153 6.76 -1.82 4.72
N ALA A 154 7.11 -2.32 3.52
CA ALA A 154 6.31 -2.10 2.31
C ALA A 154 4.90 -2.68 2.46
N MET A 155 4.76 -3.93 2.88
CA MET A 155 3.45 -4.57 3.04
C MET A 155 2.63 -3.96 4.16
N LEU A 156 3.26 -3.55 5.27
CA LEU A 156 2.56 -2.82 6.33
C LEU A 156 2.02 -1.48 5.82
N ARG A 157 2.86 -0.72 5.11
CA ARG A 157 2.46 0.56 4.50
C ARG A 157 1.28 0.38 3.54
N LEU A 158 1.27 -0.67 2.73
CA LEU A 158 0.16 -0.96 1.82
C LEU A 158 -1.12 -1.34 2.58
N ARG A 159 -1.01 -2.16 3.64
CA ARG A 159 -2.16 -2.59 4.46
C ARG A 159 -2.87 -1.46 5.19
N THR A 160 -2.13 -0.41 5.58
CA THR A 160 -2.69 0.76 6.26
C THR A 160 -3.23 1.82 5.30
N MET A 161 -2.92 1.74 4.01
CA MET A 161 -3.40 2.68 3.00
C MET A 161 -4.56 2.07 2.19
N PRO A 162 -5.64 2.83 1.92
CA PRO A 162 -6.64 2.42 0.93
C PRO A 162 -6.00 2.21 -0.45
N MET A 163 -6.46 1.20 -1.20
CA MET A 163 -5.83 0.82 -2.47
C MET A 163 -5.77 1.95 -3.51
N HIS A 164 -6.79 2.83 -3.56
CA HIS A 164 -6.77 3.99 -4.46
C HIS A 164 -5.67 5.02 -4.14
N LYS A 165 -4.96 4.87 -3.01
CA LYS A 165 -3.77 5.65 -2.63
C LYS A 165 -2.46 4.94 -2.95
N TRP A 166 -2.51 3.66 -3.33
CA TRP A 166 -1.32 2.93 -3.74
C TRP A 166 -0.81 3.48 -5.07
N THR A 167 0.50 3.36 -5.28
CA THR A 167 1.11 3.64 -6.58
C THR A 167 0.59 2.66 -7.64
N ARG A 168 0.71 3.05 -8.90
CA ARG A 168 0.33 2.21 -10.04
C ARG A 168 1.00 0.84 -10.00
N PHE A 169 2.30 0.80 -9.67
CA PHE A 169 3.08 -0.43 -9.50
C PHE A 169 2.43 -1.40 -8.51
N TRP A 170 2.07 -0.93 -7.31
CA TRP A 170 1.51 -1.80 -6.28
C TRP A 170 0.10 -2.29 -6.60
N GLN A 171 -0.71 -1.49 -7.32
CA GLN A 171 -2.00 -1.96 -7.80
C GLN A 171 -1.84 -3.03 -8.90
N ASP A 172 -0.91 -2.82 -9.84
CA ASP A 172 -0.61 -3.80 -10.89
C ASP A 172 -0.03 -5.11 -10.33
N ALA A 173 0.84 -5.01 -9.31
CA ALA A 173 1.40 -6.15 -8.59
C ALA A 173 0.31 -6.94 -7.86
N ALA A 174 -0.58 -6.25 -7.13
CA ALA A 174 -1.69 -6.88 -6.44
C ALA A 174 -2.65 -7.58 -7.42
N PHE A 175 -2.99 -6.93 -8.53
CA PHE A 175 -3.83 -7.56 -9.56
C PHE A 175 -3.16 -8.83 -10.10
N SER A 176 -1.91 -8.73 -10.56
CA SER A 176 -1.21 -9.86 -11.17
C SER A 176 -1.07 -11.03 -10.20
N THR A 177 -0.75 -10.73 -8.94
CA THR A 177 -0.61 -11.72 -7.86
C THR A 177 -1.93 -12.42 -7.59
N VAL A 178 -3.02 -11.69 -7.37
CA VAL A 178 -4.35 -12.28 -7.13
C VAL A 178 -4.79 -13.10 -8.33
N TYR A 179 -4.63 -12.56 -9.54
CA TYR A 179 -5.12 -13.18 -10.77
C TYR A 179 -4.43 -14.52 -11.09
N ASN A 180 -3.16 -14.68 -10.68
CA ASN A 180 -2.31 -15.81 -11.09
C ASN A 180 -1.66 -16.58 -9.92
N TRP A 181 -2.19 -16.46 -8.69
CA TRP A 181 -1.53 -16.97 -7.48
C TRP A 181 -1.17 -18.44 -7.52
N GLU A 182 -2.16 -19.31 -7.74
CA GLU A 182 -1.97 -20.76 -7.74
C GLU A 182 -1.57 -21.26 -9.13
N HIS A 183 -2.22 -20.71 -10.14
CA HIS A 183 -1.98 -20.98 -11.55
C HIS A 183 -2.54 -19.81 -12.37
N THR A 184 -2.21 -19.76 -13.66
CA THR A 184 -2.70 -18.72 -14.57
C THR A 184 -4.23 -18.64 -14.52
N ASN A 185 -4.76 -17.44 -14.31
CA ASN A 185 -6.21 -17.12 -14.19
C ASN A 185 -6.93 -17.68 -12.95
N SER A 186 -6.23 -18.24 -11.94
CA SER A 186 -6.88 -18.81 -10.75
C SER A 186 -7.76 -17.79 -10.00
N GLY A 187 -7.36 -16.51 -9.99
CA GLY A 187 -8.10 -15.41 -9.37
C GLY A 187 -9.06 -14.66 -10.29
N ALA A 188 -9.27 -15.13 -11.53
CA ALA A 188 -10.13 -14.45 -12.50
C ALA A 188 -11.59 -14.32 -12.03
N SER A 189 -12.00 -15.14 -11.06
CA SER A 189 -13.32 -15.10 -10.45
C SER A 189 -13.67 -13.76 -9.80
N HIS A 190 -12.68 -13.06 -9.24
CA HIS A 190 -12.85 -11.75 -8.61
C HIS A 190 -13.31 -10.66 -9.59
N TRP A 191 -13.08 -10.85 -10.90
CA TRP A 191 -13.50 -9.94 -11.96
C TRP A 191 -14.45 -10.63 -12.96
N ARG A 192 -15.17 -11.69 -12.57
CA ARG A 192 -16.04 -12.46 -13.48
C ARG A 192 -16.99 -11.60 -14.30
N ALA A 193 -17.63 -10.59 -13.68
CA ALA A 193 -18.58 -9.71 -14.36
C ALA A 193 -17.89 -8.86 -15.46
N THR A 194 -16.63 -8.51 -15.24
CA THR A 194 -15.84 -7.65 -16.13
C THR A 194 -15.10 -8.45 -17.19
N ASN A 195 -14.56 -9.62 -16.80
CA ASN A 195 -13.80 -10.53 -17.66
C ASN A 195 -14.63 -11.09 -18.82
N ARG A 196 -15.94 -11.27 -18.68
CA ARG A 196 -16.80 -11.76 -19.79
C ARG A 196 -16.85 -10.81 -20.99
N GLY A 197 -16.47 -9.54 -20.80
CA GLY A 197 -16.36 -8.53 -21.87
C GLY A 197 -14.92 -8.23 -22.29
N CYS A 198 -13.99 -9.09 -21.88
CA CYS A 198 -12.57 -9.09 -22.21
C CYS A 198 -12.19 -10.47 -22.78
#